data_AF-A0A522BQK0-F1
#
_entry.id   AF-A0A522BQK0-F1
#
_cell.length_a   1.000
_cell.length_b   1.000
_cell.length_c   1.000
_cell.angle_alpha   90.00
_cell.angle_beta   90.00
_cell.angle_gamma   90.00
#
_symmetry.space_group_name_H-M   'P 1'
#
loop_
_entity.id
_entity.type
_entity.pdbx_description
1 polymer ?
#
loop_
_entity_poly.entity_id
_entity_poly.type
_entity_poly.pdbx_seq_one_letter_code
_entity_poly.pdbx_strand_id
1 'polypeptide(L)'
;MVCGAMSFIFSKTHVNLMLTSMPHFLRKYRPLPALFALSAVLLIAAPRVHSATFVVSGNLIKGPMEAVYYYGQNGKRFVFPNSKTYFSWYTDFSTVKTITAAELASIPIGGNVTYRPGVKLVKITTDPKVYAVAAHGVLRWVKTEEVAQTLYGLQWSKQVDDIPDTFFINYTVGADIGSISDFSPAMETLAAKDINLEKGLITSRWSPKLNSTFQLQFAGDFDASIDADVYDLDLFGTSPETISALHAKGKHVVCYTSVGTWENWRPDKDAFPPVVIGKDVAGWPGEKWLDIRRLDLLGPILKNRFDSAKAKGCDALDPDNVDGFNADSGFPLTSGDQIVFNKWIAEQAHGQGMSIGLKNNSEQVGALLPEFDWTLLESCHVQGWCEQVTPFISAGKAVFQIEYTDSSATLEGICPAAKKRGFSAFLKHRNLDAWVQRCM
;
A
#
# COMPACT_ATOMS: atom_id res chain seq x y z
N MET A 1 40.10 12.76 44.73
CA MET A 1 39.06 11.82 45.19
C MET A 1 39.19 10.55 44.36
N VAL A 2 39.46 9.45 45.05
CA VAL A 2 39.91 8.12 44.60
C VAL A 2 38.71 7.35 44.00
N CYS A 3 38.82 6.76 42.78
CA CYS A 3 39.00 5.32 42.46
C CYS A 3 37.87 4.42 43.02
N GLY A 4 37.32 3.40 42.36
CA GLY A 4 37.60 2.65 41.15
C GLY A 4 36.67 1.43 41.16
N ALA A 5 36.21 0.98 39.99
CA ALA A 5 35.40 -0.24 39.85
C ALA A 5 36.30 -1.49 39.98
N MET A 6 35.83 -2.50 40.70
CA MET A 6 36.55 -3.76 40.91
C MET A 6 35.62 -4.94 40.55
N SER A 7 35.99 -5.65 39.49
CA SER A 7 35.51 -6.99 39.12
C SER A 7 35.80 -8.01 40.22
N PHE A 8 35.06 -9.13 40.28
CA PHE A 8 35.64 -10.47 40.39
C PHE A 8 34.65 -11.59 40.04
N ILE A 9 35.24 -12.66 39.50
CA ILE A 9 34.72 -13.90 38.92
C ILE A 9 34.58 -14.99 40.00
N PHE A 10 33.96 -16.13 39.62
CA PHE A 10 33.98 -17.52 40.15
C PHE A 10 32.62 -17.96 40.72
N SER A 11 31.85 -18.81 40.04
CA SER A 11 32.03 -20.24 39.69
C SER A 11 31.90 -21.21 40.88
N LYS A 12 31.07 -22.23 40.62
CA LYS A 12 31.16 -23.63 41.06
C LYS A 12 30.29 -24.11 42.25
N THR A 13 29.43 -25.05 41.88
CA THR A 13 29.19 -26.40 42.44
C THR A 13 27.89 -26.70 43.18
N HIS A 14 27.37 -27.86 42.78
CA HIS A 14 26.22 -28.64 43.23
C HIS A 14 26.12 -28.87 44.74
N VAL A 15 24.89 -28.98 45.25
CA VAL A 15 24.52 -29.97 46.28
C VAL A 15 23.14 -30.54 45.95
N ASN A 16 23.04 -31.85 46.11
CA ASN A 16 21.94 -32.75 45.82
C ASN A 16 21.21 -33.11 47.14
N LEU A 17 19.92 -33.46 47.05
CA LEU A 17 19.12 -34.31 47.96
C LEU A 17 19.05 -34.05 49.49
N MET A 18 17.81 -33.96 50.01
CA MET A 18 17.22 -34.82 51.09
C MET A 18 15.70 -34.53 51.16
N LEU A 19 14.75 -35.45 50.92
CA LEU A 19 14.29 -36.66 51.64
C LEU A 19 13.55 -36.42 52.98
N THR A 20 12.43 -37.15 53.12
CA THR A 20 11.62 -37.50 54.32
C THR A 20 10.51 -36.52 54.75
N SER A 21 9.30 -36.89 55.21
CA SER A 21 8.50 -38.14 55.24
C SER A 21 7.16 -37.90 55.99
N MET A 22 6.01 -38.34 55.40
CA MET A 22 4.77 -38.94 56.01
C MET A 22 3.98 -38.21 57.15
N PRO A 23 2.72 -38.60 57.52
CA PRO A 23 1.90 -39.81 57.21
C PRO A 23 0.43 -39.53 56.74
N HIS A 24 -0.16 -40.34 55.84
CA HIS A 24 -0.97 -41.57 56.06
C HIS A 24 -2.25 -41.45 56.93
N PHE A 25 -3.42 -41.50 56.27
CA PHE A 25 -4.60 -42.22 56.78
C PHE A 25 -5.30 -42.96 55.63
N LEU A 26 -5.41 -44.28 55.77
CA LEU A 26 -6.05 -45.22 54.87
C LEU A 26 -7.55 -45.34 55.19
N ARG A 27 -8.42 -45.40 54.18
CA ARG A 27 -9.59 -46.29 54.24
C ARG A 27 -10.04 -46.77 52.86
N LYS A 28 -9.74 -48.06 52.63
CA LYS A 28 -10.46 -49.14 51.91
C LYS A 28 -11.17 -48.79 50.59
N TYR A 29 -10.86 -49.51 49.52
CA TYR A 29 -11.67 -50.63 48.98
C TYR A 29 -10.99 -51.22 47.71
N ARG A 30 -11.11 -52.54 47.53
CA ARG A 30 -10.80 -53.35 46.33
C ARG A 30 -11.88 -54.45 46.26
N PRO A 31 -12.04 -55.22 45.16
CA PRO A 31 -11.83 -54.95 43.71
C PRO A 31 -12.98 -55.54 42.84
N LEU A 32 -13.07 -55.23 41.52
CA LEU A 32 -13.61 -56.09 40.41
C LEU A 32 -13.58 -55.30 39.06
N PRO A 33 -13.66 -55.95 37.87
CA PRO A 33 -12.60 -55.87 36.86
C PRO A 33 -13.00 -55.16 35.55
N ALA A 34 -11.94 -54.81 34.80
CA ALA A 34 -11.85 -54.50 33.37
C ALA A 34 -13.15 -54.29 32.56
N LEU A 35 -13.40 -53.04 32.15
CA LEU A 35 -14.08 -52.72 30.91
C LEU A 35 -13.09 -52.03 29.96
N PHE A 36 -12.97 -52.57 28.75
CA PHE A 36 -12.37 -51.90 27.59
C PHE A 36 -13.14 -50.60 27.32
N ALA A 37 -12.53 -49.44 27.57
CA ALA A 37 -13.02 -48.17 27.09
C ALA A 37 -12.30 -47.83 25.78
N LEU A 38 -13.04 -47.83 24.68
CA LEU A 38 -12.65 -47.15 23.44
C LEU A 38 -12.38 -45.68 23.78
N SER A 39 -11.12 -45.25 23.74
CA SER A 39 -10.77 -43.83 23.78
C SER A 39 -11.25 -43.18 22.48
N ALA A 40 -12.40 -42.52 22.53
CA ALA A 40 -12.79 -41.57 21.50
C ALA A 40 -11.77 -40.42 21.53
N VAL A 41 -10.85 -40.42 20.57
CA VAL A 41 -10.00 -39.26 20.28
C VAL A 41 -10.94 -38.14 19.84
N LEU A 42 -11.21 -37.19 20.73
CA LEU A 42 -11.76 -35.90 20.32
C LEU A 42 -10.76 -35.30 19.34
N LEU A 43 -11.10 -35.31 18.05
CA LEU A 43 -10.49 -34.40 17.09
C LEU A 43 -10.82 -32.99 17.57
N ILE A 44 -9.89 -32.39 18.31
CA ILE A 44 -9.86 -30.94 18.48
C ILE A 44 -9.59 -30.40 17.09
N ALA A 45 -10.64 -29.89 16.44
CA ALA A 45 -10.49 -29.17 15.19
C ALA A 45 -9.44 -28.08 15.42
N ALA A 46 -8.32 -28.16 14.68
CA ALA A 46 -7.35 -27.08 14.65
C ALA A 46 -8.11 -25.77 14.35
N PRO A 47 -7.83 -24.67 15.08
CA PRO A 47 -8.47 -23.41 14.79
C PRO A 47 -8.22 -23.10 13.31
N ARG A 48 -9.30 -22.86 12.55
CA ARG A 48 -9.20 -22.39 11.18
C ARG A 48 -8.31 -21.16 11.18
N VAL A 49 -7.14 -21.26 10.55
CA VAL A 49 -6.31 -20.10 10.23
C VAL A 49 -7.19 -19.23 9.32
N HIS A 50 -7.80 -18.19 9.88
CA HIS A 50 -8.43 -17.16 9.08
C HIS A 50 -7.31 -16.53 8.25
N SER A 51 -7.41 -16.57 6.92
CA SER A 51 -6.59 -15.72 6.07
C SER A 51 -6.72 -14.29 6.58
N ALA A 52 -5.59 -13.66 6.90
CA ALA A 52 -5.55 -12.25 7.23
C ALA A 52 -6.16 -11.48 6.05
N THR A 53 -7.32 -10.87 6.25
CA THR A 53 -7.92 -9.99 5.26
C THR A 53 -7.10 -8.72 5.19
N PHE A 54 -6.29 -8.56 4.13
CA PHE A 54 -5.60 -7.30 3.89
C PHE A 54 -6.60 -6.17 3.74
N VAL A 55 -6.42 -5.17 4.60
CA VAL A 55 -7.11 -3.90 4.51
C VAL A 55 -6.33 -3.03 3.55
N VAL A 56 -6.99 -2.64 2.46
CA VAL A 56 -6.42 -1.78 1.44
C VAL A 56 -7.33 -0.55 1.24
N SER A 57 -6.78 0.54 0.68
CA SER A 57 -7.51 1.81 0.54
C SER A 57 -8.83 1.58 -0.20
N GLY A 58 -9.89 2.29 0.19
CA GLY A 58 -11.21 2.06 -0.39
C GLY A 58 -11.98 0.89 0.22
N ASN A 59 -11.34 0.04 1.03
CA ASN A 59 -12.07 -1.03 1.71
C ASN A 59 -13.03 -0.48 2.76
N LEU A 60 -14.18 -1.13 2.85
CA LEU A 60 -15.07 -1.02 3.98
C LEU A 60 -14.68 -2.10 4.99
N ILE A 61 -14.42 -1.70 6.22
CA ILE A 61 -13.96 -2.57 7.29
C ILE A 61 -14.85 -2.45 8.51
N LYS A 62 -14.98 -3.54 9.26
CA LYS A 62 -15.58 -3.54 10.59
C LYS A 62 -14.81 -4.45 11.54
N GLY A 63 -14.84 -4.11 12.82
CA GLY A 63 -14.34 -4.98 13.88
C GLY A 63 -15.42 -5.93 14.40
N PRO A 64 -15.23 -6.48 15.61
CA PRO A 64 -16.28 -7.24 16.31
C PRO A 64 -17.52 -6.41 16.67
N MET A 65 -17.39 -5.07 16.72
CA MET A 65 -18.50 -4.14 16.95
C MET A 65 -19.23 -3.81 15.65
N GLU A 66 -20.44 -3.25 15.74
CA GLU A 66 -21.29 -2.98 14.57
C GLU A 66 -20.85 -1.80 13.70
N ALA A 67 -19.96 -0.94 14.18
CA ALA A 67 -19.50 0.23 13.43
C ALA A 67 -18.74 -0.18 12.16
N VAL A 68 -19.12 0.44 11.04
CA VAL A 68 -18.43 0.31 9.75
C VAL A 68 -17.52 1.52 9.54
N TYR A 69 -16.36 1.26 8.95
CA TYR A 69 -15.37 2.26 8.63
C TYR A 69 -14.97 2.17 7.16
N TYR A 70 -14.62 3.30 6.57
CA TYR A 70 -13.89 3.37 5.32
C TYR A 70 -12.39 3.45 5.62
N TYR A 71 -11.57 2.60 5.00
CA TYR A 71 -10.11 2.72 5.10
C TYR A 71 -9.61 3.70 4.03
N GLY A 72 -9.16 4.87 4.47
CA GLY A 72 -8.72 5.95 3.60
C GLY A 72 -7.28 5.80 3.15
N GLN A 73 -6.96 6.45 2.03
CA GLN A 73 -5.64 6.42 1.40
C GLN A 73 -4.54 6.95 2.31
N ASN A 74 -4.85 7.76 3.32
CA ASN A 74 -3.89 8.25 4.29
C ASN A 74 -3.60 7.25 5.44
N GLY A 75 -4.00 5.98 5.30
CA GLY A 75 -3.81 4.94 6.32
C GLY A 75 -4.70 5.07 7.55
N LYS A 76 -5.74 5.91 7.50
CA LYS A 76 -6.69 6.12 8.61
C LYS A 76 -8.06 5.52 8.31
N ARG A 77 -8.80 5.17 9.36
CA ARG A 77 -10.19 4.72 9.27
C ARG A 77 -11.15 5.88 9.48
N PHE A 78 -12.16 6.00 8.62
CA PHE A 78 -13.20 7.02 8.69
C PHE A 78 -14.53 6.38 9.06
N VAL A 79 -15.17 6.90 10.11
CA VAL A 79 -16.36 6.30 10.69
C VAL A 79 -17.60 6.70 9.88
N PHE A 80 -18.47 5.75 9.56
CA PHE A 80 -19.83 6.10 9.12
C PHE A 80 -20.67 6.43 10.37
N PRO A 81 -21.17 7.66 10.53
CA PRO A 81 -21.90 8.06 11.73
C PRO A 81 -23.18 7.25 11.97
N ASN A 82 -23.84 6.82 10.89
CA ASN A 82 -25.03 5.99 10.92
C ASN A 82 -25.23 5.26 9.57
N SER A 83 -26.20 4.35 9.54
CA SER A 83 -26.52 3.56 8.34
C SER A 83 -27.00 4.41 7.17
N LYS A 84 -27.72 5.52 7.42
CA LYS A 84 -28.19 6.39 6.33
C LYS A 84 -27.04 7.08 5.60
N THR A 85 -26.01 7.54 6.33
CA THR A 85 -24.78 8.04 5.72
C THR A 85 -24.10 6.95 4.90
N TYR A 86 -23.98 5.72 5.41
CA TYR A 86 -23.43 4.59 4.66
C TYR A 86 -24.20 4.33 3.36
N PHE A 87 -25.53 4.27 3.42
CA PHE A 87 -26.39 4.01 2.26
C PHE A 87 -26.47 5.15 1.25
N SER A 88 -25.93 6.33 1.57
CA SER A 88 -25.69 7.37 0.56
C SER A 88 -24.49 7.05 -0.35
N TRP A 89 -23.56 6.20 0.11
CA TRP A 89 -22.36 5.79 -0.63
C TRP A 89 -22.44 4.38 -1.24
N TYR A 90 -23.05 3.44 -0.53
CA TYR A 90 -23.08 2.02 -0.89
C TYR A 90 -24.50 1.46 -0.85
N THR A 91 -24.77 0.41 -1.61
CA THR A 91 -26.11 -0.19 -1.72
C THR A 91 -26.44 -1.18 -0.62
N ASP A 92 -25.41 -1.85 -0.09
CA ASP A 92 -25.53 -2.93 0.89
C ASP A 92 -24.19 -3.12 1.63
N PHE A 93 -24.14 -4.05 2.59
CA PHE A 93 -22.96 -4.35 3.39
C PHE A 93 -22.12 -5.52 2.85
N SER A 94 -22.39 -6.02 1.63
CA SER A 94 -21.76 -7.24 1.11
C SER A 94 -20.24 -7.12 0.93
N THR A 95 -19.75 -5.90 0.73
CA THR A 95 -18.33 -5.59 0.53
C THR A 95 -17.59 -5.24 1.83
N VAL A 96 -18.30 -5.20 2.97
CA VAL A 96 -17.68 -4.90 4.26
C VAL A 96 -16.86 -6.09 4.75
N LYS A 97 -15.56 -5.88 4.89
CA LYS A 97 -14.61 -6.87 5.41
C LYS A 97 -14.62 -6.85 6.93
N THR A 98 -14.65 -8.02 7.55
CA THR A 98 -14.50 -8.14 9.00
C THR A 98 -13.02 -8.33 9.32
N ILE A 99 -12.47 -7.49 10.19
CA ILE A 99 -11.09 -7.58 10.69
C ILE A 99 -11.09 -7.77 12.21
N THR A 100 -9.96 -8.20 12.76
CA THR A 100 -9.80 -8.38 14.21
C THR A 100 -9.83 -7.04 14.95
N ALA A 101 -10.15 -7.08 16.25
CA ALA A 101 -10.09 -5.88 17.09
C ALA A 101 -8.68 -5.27 17.15
N ALA A 102 -7.64 -6.11 17.12
CA ALA A 102 -6.24 -5.67 17.14
C ALA A 102 -5.85 -4.96 15.83
N GLU A 103 -6.19 -5.53 14.68
CA GLU A 103 -5.99 -4.89 13.37
C GLU A 103 -6.74 -3.57 13.29
N LEU A 104 -8.02 -3.55 13.68
CA LEU A 104 -8.80 -2.32 13.69
C LEU A 104 -8.10 -1.28 14.57
N ALA A 105 -7.77 -1.61 15.83
CA ALA A 105 -7.12 -0.71 16.78
C ALA A 105 -5.79 -0.12 16.29
N SER A 106 -5.06 -0.84 15.44
CA SER A 106 -3.81 -0.37 14.84
C SER A 106 -4.02 0.74 13.78
N ILE A 107 -5.23 0.89 13.25
CA ILE A 107 -5.59 1.89 12.24
C ILE A 107 -6.13 3.15 12.94
N PRO A 108 -5.44 4.31 12.86
CA PRO A 108 -5.89 5.54 13.52
C PRO A 108 -7.22 6.08 12.97
N ILE A 109 -8.02 6.74 13.81
CA ILE A 109 -9.25 7.41 13.36
C ILE A 109 -8.90 8.70 12.59
N GLY A 110 -9.46 8.83 11.39
CA GLY A 110 -9.29 10.00 10.52
C GLY A 110 -10.43 11.01 10.58
N GLY A 111 -11.57 10.64 11.15
CA GLY A 111 -12.77 11.47 11.25
C GLY A 111 -14.03 10.74 10.80
N ASN A 112 -15.08 11.50 10.50
CA ASN A 112 -16.37 10.97 10.06
C ASN A 112 -16.55 11.09 8.54
N VAL A 113 -17.19 10.08 7.95
CA VAL A 113 -17.72 10.16 6.60
C VAL A 113 -18.98 11.02 6.62
N THR A 114 -19.11 11.91 5.65
CA THR A 114 -20.30 12.76 5.41
C THR A 114 -21.21 12.07 4.40
N TYR A 115 -22.48 12.47 4.34
CA TYR A 115 -23.39 12.06 3.26
C TYR A 115 -22.75 12.29 1.88
N ARG A 116 -22.95 11.35 0.95
CA ARG A 116 -22.42 11.47 -0.40
C ARG A 116 -23.01 12.70 -1.09
N PRO A 117 -22.16 13.61 -1.61
CA PRO A 117 -22.62 14.78 -2.34
C PRO A 117 -23.57 14.45 -3.48
N GLY A 118 -24.63 15.26 -3.61
CA GLY A 118 -25.63 15.13 -4.68
C GLY A 118 -26.61 13.95 -4.57
N VAL A 119 -26.51 13.09 -3.55
CA VAL A 119 -27.37 11.88 -3.45
C VAL A 119 -28.61 12.10 -2.59
N LYS A 120 -28.47 12.78 -1.44
CA LYS A 120 -29.55 13.04 -0.49
C LYS A 120 -29.60 14.52 -0.13
N LEU A 121 -30.79 14.95 0.24
CA LEU A 121 -31.00 16.20 0.95
C LEU A 121 -30.90 15.92 2.45
N VAL A 122 -30.45 16.91 3.21
CA VAL A 122 -30.26 16.77 4.65
C VAL A 122 -30.80 17.98 5.40
N LYS A 123 -31.16 17.78 6.66
CA LYS A 123 -31.57 18.84 7.58
C LYS A 123 -31.14 18.50 9.00
N ILE A 124 -31.24 19.47 9.89
CA ILE A 124 -31.17 19.23 11.34
C ILE A 124 -32.53 19.52 11.97
N THR A 125 -32.79 18.98 13.15
CA THR A 125 -34.08 19.18 13.82
C THR A 125 -34.27 20.59 14.36
N THR A 126 -33.18 21.33 14.53
CA THR A 126 -33.14 22.67 15.12
C THR A 126 -33.15 23.81 14.08
N ASP A 127 -33.13 23.50 12.78
CA ASP A 127 -33.22 24.47 11.67
C ASP A 127 -34.25 23.96 10.64
N PRO A 128 -35.25 24.78 10.25
CA PRO A 128 -36.24 24.39 9.23
C PRO A 128 -35.65 24.22 7.82
N LYS A 129 -34.42 24.68 7.57
CA LYS A 129 -33.79 24.62 6.24
C LYS A 129 -33.47 23.18 5.81
N VAL A 130 -33.59 22.95 4.50
CA VAL A 130 -33.17 21.72 3.84
C VAL A 130 -31.97 22.03 2.95
N TYR A 131 -30.92 21.23 3.08
CA TYR A 131 -29.64 21.44 2.43
C TYR A 131 -29.38 20.33 1.42
N ALA A 132 -28.85 20.71 0.26
CA ALA A 132 -28.11 19.79 -0.58
C ALA A 132 -26.69 19.64 -0.06
N VAL A 133 -26.14 18.43 -0.13
CA VAL A 133 -24.74 18.17 0.20
C VAL A 133 -23.90 18.35 -1.07
N ALA A 134 -22.99 19.31 -1.06
CA ALA A 134 -21.97 19.55 -2.06
C ALA A 134 -20.63 18.91 -1.64
N ALA A 135 -19.67 18.85 -2.56
CA ALA A 135 -18.35 18.31 -2.35
C ALA A 135 -17.67 18.85 -1.08
N HIS A 136 -16.84 18.01 -0.47
CA HIS A 136 -16.10 18.29 0.77
C HIS A 136 -17.00 18.59 1.98
N GLY A 137 -18.19 18.00 2.04
CA GLY A 137 -19.12 18.15 3.16
C GLY A 137 -19.71 19.56 3.31
N VAL A 138 -19.92 20.26 2.20
CA VAL A 138 -20.53 21.60 2.21
C VAL A 138 -22.05 21.50 2.10
N LEU A 139 -22.78 22.08 3.04
CA LEU A 139 -24.24 22.18 3.02
C LEU A 139 -24.67 23.45 2.31
N ARG A 140 -25.51 23.31 1.29
CA ARG A 140 -26.04 24.43 0.51
C ARG A 140 -27.56 24.47 0.63
N TRP A 141 -28.08 25.55 1.20
CA TRP A 141 -29.52 25.67 1.48
C TRP A 141 -30.32 25.76 0.17
N VAL A 142 -31.29 24.86 -0.02
CA VAL A 142 -32.23 24.89 -1.15
C VAL A 142 -33.37 25.85 -0.81
N LYS A 143 -33.45 26.98 -1.50
CA LYS A 143 -34.32 28.10 -1.09
C LYS A 143 -35.81 27.89 -1.36
N THR A 144 -36.17 27.13 -2.40
CA THR A 144 -37.56 26.97 -2.80
C THR A 144 -37.88 25.52 -3.17
N GLU A 145 -39.16 25.17 -3.09
CA GLU A 145 -39.66 23.85 -3.45
C GLU A 145 -39.46 23.56 -4.95
N GLU A 146 -39.63 24.55 -5.81
CA GLU A 146 -39.47 24.38 -7.27
C GLU A 146 -38.04 23.99 -7.63
N VAL A 147 -37.04 24.58 -6.94
CA VAL A 147 -35.63 24.19 -7.11
C VAL A 147 -35.41 22.76 -6.60
N ALA A 148 -35.96 22.40 -5.43
CA ALA A 148 -35.83 21.05 -4.88
C ALA A 148 -36.46 20.00 -5.79
N GLN A 149 -37.67 20.26 -6.32
CA GLN A 149 -38.37 19.39 -7.25
C GLN A 149 -37.61 19.22 -8.57
N THR A 150 -36.97 20.28 -9.07
CA THR A 150 -36.21 20.21 -10.32
C THR A 150 -34.92 19.42 -10.15
N LEU A 151 -34.21 19.60 -9.03
CA LEU A 151 -32.92 18.94 -8.78
C LEU A 151 -33.07 17.48 -8.32
N TYR A 152 -34.07 17.18 -7.49
CA TYR A 152 -34.23 15.86 -6.83
C TYR A 152 -35.58 15.17 -7.15
N GLY A 153 -36.38 15.73 -8.05
CA GLY A 153 -37.66 15.18 -8.50
C GLY A 153 -38.85 15.52 -7.59
N LEU A 154 -40.06 15.21 -8.07
CA LEU A 154 -41.33 15.55 -7.40
C LEU A 154 -41.51 14.91 -6.00
N GLN A 155 -40.68 13.93 -5.64
CA GLN A 155 -40.69 13.28 -4.33
C GLN A 155 -39.46 13.64 -3.49
N TRP A 156 -38.83 14.80 -3.76
CA TRP A 156 -37.63 15.27 -3.06
C TRP A 156 -37.75 15.23 -1.54
N SER A 157 -38.96 15.48 -0.99
CA SER A 157 -39.23 15.45 0.44
C SER A 157 -39.00 14.07 1.08
N LYS A 158 -39.13 12.98 0.31
CA LYS A 158 -38.80 11.61 0.73
C LYS A 158 -37.29 11.32 0.68
N GLN A 159 -36.50 12.24 0.13
CA GLN A 159 -35.04 12.15 0.05
C GLN A 159 -34.33 13.01 1.10
N VAL A 160 -35.09 13.65 2.00
CA VAL A 160 -34.57 14.46 3.09
C VAL A 160 -34.31 13.56 4.30
N ASP A 161 -33.06 13.52 4.75
CA ASP A 161 -32.66 12.84 5.97
C ASP A 161 -32.29 13.83 7.08
N ASP A 162 -32.67 13.52 8.31
CA ASP A 162 -32.19 14.25 9.49
C ASP A 162 -30.75 13.84 9.85
N ILE A 163 -29.88 14.83 9.98
CA ILE A 163 -28.55 14.71 10.58
C ILE A 163 -28.69 15.06 12.06
N PRO A 164 -28.24 14.20 12.99
CA PRO A 164 -28.15 14.58 14.40
C PRO A 164 -27.23 15.79 14.60
N ASP A 165 -27.62 16.73 15.47
CA ASP A 165 -26.88 17.97 15.73
C ASP A 165 -25.38 17.74 16.03
N THR A 166 -25.04 16.64 16.72
CA THR A 166 -23.65 16.24 17.04
C THR A 166 -22.80 15.89 15.82
N PHE A 167 -23.42 15.55 14.68
CA PHE A 167 -22.74 15.27 13.42
C PHE A 167 -22.82 16.43 12.43
N PHE A 168 -23.64 17.45 12.72
CA PHE A 168 -23.71 18.65 11.89
C PHE A 168 -22.37 19.40 11.83
N ILE A 169 -21.59 19.35 12.91
CA ILE A 169 -20.23 19.91 12.98
C ILE A 169 -19.23 19.28 11.99
N ASN A 170 -19.56 18.13 11.38
CA ASN A 170 -18.74 17.53 10.32
C ASN A 170 -18.90 18.25 8.97
N TYR A 171 -19.83 19.20 8.89
CA TYR A 171 -20.18 19.93 7.69
C TYR A 171 -19.83 21.41 7.83
N THR A 172 -19.72 22.08 6.69
CA THR A 172 -19.64 23.55 6.61
C THR A 172 -20.81 24.09 5.80
N VAL A 173 -21.29 25.30 6.07
CA VAL A 173 -22.39 25.89 5.29
C VAL A 173 -21.80 26.76 4.18
N GLY A 174 -22.19 26.48 2.94
CA GLY A 174 -21.77 27.20 1.73
C GLY A 174 -22.83 28.16 1.22
N ALA A 175 -22.63 28.65 -0.01
CA ALA A 175 -23.60 29.51 -0.68
C ALA A 175 -24.95 28.81 -0.87
N ASP A 176 -26.05 29.57 -0.82
CA ASP A 176 -27.38 29.05 -1.07
C ASP A 176 -27.56 28.56 -2.52
N ILE A 177 -28.63 27.78 -2.76
CA ILE A 177 -29.09 27.36 -4.08
C ILE A 177 -30.42 28.08 -4.32
N GLY A 178 -30.36 29.17 -5.09
CA GLY A 178 -31.54 29.97 -5.46
C GLY A 178 -32.10 29.61 -6.84
N SER A 179 -31.30 28.96 -7.68
CA SER A 179 -31.65 28.56 -9.03
C SER A 179 -30.99 27.24 -9.44
N ILE A 180 -31.46 26.65 -10.54
CA ILE A 180 -30.95 25.37 -11.06
C ILE A 180 -29.50 25.46 -11.58
N SER A 181 -29.00 26.65 -11.90
CA SER A 181 -27.60 26.82 -12.32
C SER A 181 -26.62 26.81 -11.15
N ASP A 182 -27.11 26.99 -9.92
CA ASP A 182 -26.24 27.11 -8.74
C ASP A 182 -25.71 25.75 -8.27
N PHE A 183 -26.35 24.64 -8.66
CA PHE A 183 -26.05 23.30 -8.17
C PHE A 183 -26.49 22.22 -9.15
N SER A 184 -25.63 21.20 -9.32
CA SER A 184 -25.95 20.01 -10.11
C SER A 184 -25.67 18.75 -9.30
N PRO A 185 -26.70 18.02 -8.82
CA PRO A 185 -26.52 16.80 -8.03
C PRO A 185 -25.66 15.77 -8.76
N ALA A 186 -25.81 15.67 -10.08
CA ALA A 186 -25.02 14.77 -10.91
C ALA A 186 -23.52 15.13 -10.90
N MET A 187 -23.17 16.41 -11.03
CA MET A 187 -21.77 16.85 -11.02
C MET A 187 -21.12 16.64 -9.64
N GLU A 188 -21.86 16.91 -8.57
CA GLU A 188 -21.40 16.67 -7.20
C GLU A 188 -21.14 15.18 -6.96
N THR A 189 -22.06 14.32 -7.41
CA THR A 189 -21.92 12.86 -7.31
C THR A 189 -20.73 12.34 -8.13
N LEU A 190 -20.47 12.94 -9.30
CA LEU A 190 -19.33 12.60 -10.16
C LEU A 190 -17.99 13.03 -9.54
N ALA A 191 -17.95 14.21 -8.92
CA ALA A 191 -16.76 14.69 -8.19
C ALA A 191 -16.47 13.82 -6.96
N ALA A 192 -17.51 13.37 -6.26
CA ALA A 192 -17.44 12.46 -5.12
C ALA A 192 -17.55 10.98 -5.55
N LYS A 193 -16.63 10.55 -6.41
CA LYS A 193 -16.57 9.16 -6.91
C LYS A 193 -16.29 8.16 -5.78
N ASP A 194 -15.45 8.53 -4.82
CA ASP A 194 -15.14 7.76 -3.62
C ASP A 194 -14.83 8.69 -2.43
N ILE A 195 -14.70 8.10 -1.24
CA ILE A 195 -14.47 8.83 0.00
C ILE A 195 -13.05 9.41 0.08
N ASN A 196 -12.07 8.87 -0.65
CA ASN A 196 -10.74 9.47 -0.71
C ASN A 196 -10.79 10.83 -1.43
N LEU A 197 -11.45 10.91 -2.57
CA LEU A 197 -11.64 12.17 -3.31
C LEU A 197 -12.42 13.17 -2.46
N GLU A 198 -13.56 12.74 -1.92
CA GLU A 198 -14.43 13.62 -1.13
C GLU A 198 -13.75 14.20 0.10
N LYS A 199 -12.94 13.41 0.79
CA LYS A 199 -12.21 13.87 1.98
C LYS A 199 -10.84 14.46 1.65
N GLY A 200 -10.49 14.63 0.38
CA GLY A 200 -9.18 15.15 -0.04
C GLY A 200 -8.01 14.30 0.45
N LEU A 201 -8.21 12.99 0.61
CA LEU A 201 -7.21 12.04 1.10
C LEU A 201 -6.22 11.64 0.01
N ILE A 202 -6.50 12.02 -1.24
CA ILE A 202 -5.55 11.87 -2.34
C ILE A 202 -4.49 12.96 -2.18
N THR A 203 -3.39 12.61 -1.52
CA THR A 203 -2.17 13.42 -1.61
C THR A 203 -1.75 13.43 -3.08
N SER A 204 -1.46 14.60 -3.65
CA SER A 204 -0.76 14.66 -4.93
C SER A 204 0.61 14.02 -4.73
N ARG A 205 0.71 12.73 -5.04
CA ARG A 205 1.99 12.03 -5.03
C ARG A 205 2.82 12.59 -6.18
N TRP A 206 4.08 12.86 -5.90
CA TRP A 206 5.02 13.27 -6.94
C TRP A 206 5.13 12.15 -7.98
N SER A 207 5.24 12.50 -9.25
CA SER A 207 5.64 11.57 -10.31
C SER A 207 6.68 12.27 -11.19
N PRO A 208 7.72 11.55 -11.67
CA PRO A 208 8.69 12.13 -12.58
C PRO A 208 8.02 12.68 -13.83
N LYS A 209 8.53 13.82 -14.30
CA LYS A 209 8.08 14.40 -15.57
C LYS A 209 8.66 13.59 -16.73
N LEU A 210 8.01 13.68 -17.89
CA LEU A 210 8.61 13.22 -19.14
C LEU A 210 10.01 13.85 -19.29
N ASN A 211 10.97 13.07 -19.78
CA ASN A 211 12.37 13.45 -19.98
C ASN A 211 13.16 13.81 -18.70
N SER A 212 12.65 13.52 -17.49
CA SER A 212 13.46 13.64 -16.28
C SER A 212 14.76 12.84 -16.41
N THR A 213 15.87 13.41 -15.95
CA THR A 213 17.15 12.71 -15.87
C THR A 213 17.17 11.80 -14.65
N PHE A 214 17.76 10.61 -14.81
CA PHE A 214 17.75 9.55 -13.80
C PHE A 214 19.17 9.16 -13.41
N GLN A 215 19.42 8.96 -12.12
CA GLN A 215 20.66 8.40 -11.58
C GLN A 215 20.33 7.21 -10.69
N LEU A 216 20.57 6.01 -11.22
CA LEU A 216 20.46 4.77 -10.45
C LEU A 216 21.83 4.38 -9.90
N GLN A 217 21.92 4.17 -8.59
CA GLN A 217 23.15 3.71 -7.94
C GLN A 217 22.86 2.82 -6.71
N PHE A 218 23.22 1.54 -6.79
CA PHE A 218 23.03 0.55 -5.72
C PHE A 218 24.36 0.01 -5.15
N ALA A 219 25.49 0.41 -5.73
CA ALA A 219 26.82 -0.03 -5.28
C ALA A 219 27.82 1.13 -5.18
N GLY A 220 28.88 0.89 -4.40
CA GLY A 220 29.94 1.86 -4.14
C GLY A 220 29.49 3.02 -3.24
N ASP A 221 30.40 3.96 -3.00
CA ASP A 221 30.09 5.17 -2.25
C ASP A 221 29.17 6.08 -3.07
N PHE A 222 28.13 6.61 -2.43
CA PHE A 222 27.18 7.49 -3.10
C PHE A 222 27.87 8.76 -3.64
N ASP A 223 27.76 8.99 -4.95
CA ASP A 223 28.33 10.17 -5.60
C ASP A 223 27.26 11.25 -5.83
N ALA A 224 27.16 12.18 -4.89
CA ALA A 224 26.23 13.30 -4.94
C ALA A 224 26.62 14.40 -5.94
N SER A 225 27.71 14.25 -6.70
CA SER A 225 28.16 15.22 -7.71
C SER A 225 27.53 14.99 -9.09
N ILE A 226 27.04 13.78 -9.36
CA ILE A 226 26.32 13.46 -10.60
C ILE A 226 24.99 14.19 -10.58
N ASP A 227 24.77 15.14 -11.48
CA ASP A 227 23.49 15.86 -11.59
C ASP A 227 22.41 15.00 -12.26
N ALA A 228 21.27 14.86 -11.59
CA ALA A 228 20.06 14.23 -12.09
C ALA A 228 18.83 14.85 -11.42
N ASP A 229 17.65 14.75 -12.05
CA ASP A 229 16.37 15.16 -11.46
C ASP A 229 15.89 14.15 -10.42
N VAL A 230 16.14 12.86 -10.70
CA VAL A 230 15.69 11.72 -9.91
C VAL A 230 16.87 10.81 -9.59
N TYR A 231 17.02 10.45 -8.31
CA TYR A 231 17.98 9.46 -7.85
C TYR A 231 17.25 8.21 -7.40
N ASP A 232 17.65 7.06 -7.92
CA ASP A 232 17.15 5.76 -7.53
C ASP A 232 18.22 5.02 -6.73
N LEU A 233 17.93 4.83 -5.45
CA LEU A 233 18.88 4.40 -4.44
C LEU A 233 18.33 3.23 -3.64
N ASP A 234 19.21 2.36 -3.16
CA ASP A 234 18.82 1.20 -2.36
C ASP A 234 18.11 1.64 -1.06
N LEU A 235 16.90 1.11 -0.83
CA LEU A 235 16.10 1.43 0.35
C LEU A 235 16.85 1.19 1.66
N PHE A 236 17.61 0.11 1.76
CA PHE A 236 18.24 -0.29 3.03
C PHE A 236 19.56 0.42 3.26
N GLY A 237 20.38 0.57 2.21
CA GLY A 237 21.70 1.21 2.24
C GLY A 237 21.65 2.74 2.32
N THR A 238 20.54 3.37 1.96
CA THR A 238 20.42 4.84 1.95
C THR A 238 19.88 5.37 3.27
N SER A 239 20.54 6.38 3.83
CA SER A 239 20.12 7.04 5.07
C SER A 239 19.11 8.18 4.81
N PRO A 240 18.23 8.51 5.77
CA PRO A 240 17.35 9.68 5.67
C PRO A 240 18.09 11.00 5.41
N GLU A 241 19.31 11.14 5.94
CA GLU A 241 20.13 12.35 5.77
C GLU A 241 20.56 12.53 4.31
N THR A 242 20.95 11.44 3.63
CA THR A 242 21.25 11.47 2.19
C THR A 242 20.04 11.90 1.39
N ILE A 243 18.86 11.34 1.69
CA ILE A 243 17.60 11.69 1.02
C ILE A 243 17.26 13.17 1.25
N SER A 244 17.32 13.62 2.51
CA SER A 244 17.06 15.02 2.85
C SER A 244 18.05 15.98 2.19
N ALA A 245 19.32 15.59 2.01
CA ALA A 245 20.31 16.40 1.32
C ALA A 245 20.03 16.53 -0.19
N LEU A 246 19.48 15.48 -0.82
CA LEU A 246 19.03 15.52 -2.20
C LEU A 246 17.77 16.39 -2.36
N HIS A 247 16.81 16.25 -1.46
CA HIS A 247 15.62 17.11 -1.41
C HIS A 247 15.97 18.59 -1.24
N ALA A 248 16.95 18.91 -0.40
CA ALA A 248 17.43 20.29 -0.22
C ALA A 248 18.02 20.91 -1.51
N LYS A 249 18.44 20.07 -2.46
CA LYS A 249 18.89 20.47 -3.81
C LYS A 249 17.76 20.43 -4.86
N GLY A 250 16.50 20.25 -4.43
CA GLY A 250 15.33 20.16 -5.31
C GLY A 250 15.26 18.86 -6.12
N LYS A 251 15.94 17.81 -5.69
CA LYS A 251 15.95 16.49 -6.34
C LYS A 251 14.90 15.58 -5.72
N HIS A 252 14.49 14.55 -6.44
CA HIS A 252 13.60 13.52 -5.93
C HIS A 252 14.31 12.18 -5.77
N VAL A 253 13.87 11.38 -4.80
CA VAL A 253 14.45 10.09 -4.48
C VAL A 253 13.42 8.97 -4.67
N VAL A 254 13.76 8.05 -5.55
CA VAL A 254 13.15 6.73 -5.70
C VAL A 254 13.93 5.76 -4.81
N CYS A 255 13.22 4.91 -4.08
CA CYS A 255 13.84 3.89 -3.25
C CYS A 255 13.63 2.50 -3.84
N TYR A 256 14.71 1.87 -4.26
CA TYR A 256 14.76 0.51 -4.75
C TYR A 256 14.52 -0.50 -3.64
N THR A 257 13.66 -1.48 -3.92
CA THR A 257 13.56 -2.68 -3.10
C THR A 257 13.00 -3.83 -3.94
N SER A 258 13.56 -5.03 -3.81
CA SER A 258 12.90 -6.20 -4.38
C SER A 258 11.60 -6.51 -3.62
N VAL A 259 10.54 -6.78 -4.38
CA VAL A 259 9.24 -7.19 -3.84
C VAL A 259 8.85 -8.60 -4.27
N GLY A 260 9.40 -9.09 -5.38
CA GLY A 260 9.16 -10.45 -5.89
C GLY A 260 10.22 -11.47 -5.51
N THR A 261 11.32 -11.05 -4.87
CA THR A 261 12.38 -11.95 -4.43
C THR A 261 12.79 -11.70 -2.97
N TRP A 262 13.31 -12.75 -2.35
CA TRP A 262 13.96 -12.76 -1.07
C TRP A 262 15.47 -12.64 -1.26
N GLU A 263 16.11 -11.80 -0.47
CA GLU A 263 17.52 -11.45 -0.57
C GLU A 263 18.22 -11.76 0.77
N ASN A 264 19.20 -12.68 0.78
CA ASN A 264 19.78 -13.20 2.03
C ASN A 264 20.64 -12.19 2.81
N TRP A 265 20.90 -11.01 2.24
CA TRP A 265 21.68 -9.93 2.84
C TRP A 265 20.80 -8.85 3.47
N ARG A 266 19.47 -8.89 3.27
CA ARG A 266 18.57 -7.89 3.83
C ARG A 266 18.39 -8.07 5.34
N PRO A 267 18.26 -6.97 6.11
CA PRO A 267 18.12 -7.07 7.56
C PRO A 267 16.80 -7.70 7.99
N ASP A 268 15.78 -7.72 7.12
CA ASP A 268 14.47 -8.32 7.34
C ASP A 268 14.34 -9.74 6.75
N LYS A 269 15.43 -10.35 6.26
CA LYS A 269 15.41 -11.68 5.63
C LYS A 269 14.75 -12.77 6.49
N ASP A 270 14.89 -12.66 7.82
CA ASP A 270 14.38 -13.64 8.79
C ASP A 270 12.87 -13.46 9.08
N ALA A 271 12.26 -12.38 8.57
CA ALA A 271 10.81 -12.17 8.65
C ALA A 271 10.04 -13.02 7.64
N PHE A 272 10.70 -13.52 6.57
CA PHE A 272 10.07 -14.29 5.52
C PHE A 272 9.90 -15.76 5.92
N PRO A 273 8.67 -16.28 5.97
CA PRO A 273 8.46 -17.70 6.23
C PRO A 273 9.09 -18.57 5.13
N PRO A 274 9.75 -19.70 5.45
CA PRO A 274 10.34 -20.55 4.42
C PRO A 274 9.36 -21.03 3.34
N VAL A 275 8.07 -21.13 3.66
CA VAL A 275 7.02 -21.56 2.71
C VAL A 275 6.79 -20.58 1.55
N VAL A 276 7.20 -19.32 1.68
CA VAL A 276 7.07 -18.34 0.59
C VAL A 276 8.36 -18.19 -0.22
N ILE A 277 9.44 -18.87 0.15
CA ILE A 277 10.76 -18.75 -0.49
C ILE A 277 10.94 -19.90 -1.48
N GLY A 278 11.15 -19.56 -2.75
CA GLY A 278 11.21 -20.48 -3.87
C GLY A 278 12.63 -20.78 -4.35
N LYS A 279 12.74 -20.96 -5.68
CA LYS A 279 14.00 -21.24 -6.37
C LYS A 279 14.90 -20.02 -6.45
N ASP A 280 16.19 -20.28 -6.65
CA ASP A 280 17.20 -19.24 -6.89
C ASP A 280 16.88 -18.43 -8.15
N VAL A 281 17.14 -17.12 -8.08
CA VAL A 281 17.11 -16.26 -9.26
C VAL A 281 18.39 -16.49 -10.05
N ALA A 282 18.26 -16.83 -11.34
CA ALA A 282 19.40 -17.12 -12.18
C ALA A 282 20.34 -15.91 -12.30
N GLY A 283 21.62 -16.09 -12.00
CA GLY A 283 22.62 -15.02 -12.07
C GLY A 283 22.77 -14.18 -10.80
N TRP A 284 21.94 -14.40 -9.77
CA TRP A 284 21.93 -13.60 -8.54
C TRP A 284 22.07 -14.50 -7.29
N PRO A 285 23.31 -14.84 -6.87
CA PRO A 285 23.55 -15.70 -5.72
C PRO A 285 22.99 -15.11 -4.42
N GLY A 286 22.23 -15.91 -3.68
CA GLY A 286 21.61 -15.47 -2.42
C GLY A 286 20.23 -14.82 -2.59
N GLU A 287 19.73 -14.75 -3.82
CA GLU A 287 18.41 -14.24 -4.14
C GLU A 287 17.48 -15.38 -4.60
N LYS A 288 16.23 -15.37 -4.12
CA LYS A 288 15.24 -16.42 -4.39
C LYS A 288 13.87 -15.83 -4.71
N TRP A 289 13.14 -16.42 -5.65
CA TRP A 289 11.77 -15.99 -5.97
C TRP A 289 10.81 -16.18 -4.78
N LEU A 290 9.80 -15.31 -4.68
CA LEU A 290 8.75 -15.38 -3.66
C LEU A 290 7.43 -15.91 -4.22
N ASP A 291 6.65 -16.63 -3.39
CA ASP A 291 5.25 -16.95 -3.71
C ASP A 291 4.34 -15.74 -3.50
N ILE A 292 4.27 -14.87 -4.51
CA ILE A 292 3.50 -13.62 -4.48
C ILE A 292 1.99 -13.79 -4.24
N ARG A 293 1.47 -15.03 -4.36
CA ARG A 293 0.05 -15.35 -4.05
C ARG A 293 -0.21 -15.32 -2.54
N ARG A 294 0.83 -15.50 -1.73
CA ARG A 294 0.77 -15.51 -0.26
C ARG A 294 0.91 -14.11 0.32
N LEU A 295 0.04 -13.21 -0.16
CA LEU A 295 -0.06 -11.85 0.41
C LEU A 295 -0.28 -11.90 1.92
N ASP A 296 -0.98 -12.90 2.46
CA ASP A 296 -1.15 -13.16 3.91
C ASP A 296 0.15 -13.22 4.71
N LEU A 297 1.24 -13.63 4.06
CA LEU A 297 2.56 -13.70 4.68
C LEU A 297 3.48 -12.58 4.20
N LEU A 298 3.44 -12.22 2.92
CA LEU A 298 4.32 -11.21 2.33
C LEU A 298 3.90 -9.78 2.66
N GLY A 299 2.59 -9.54 2.71
CA GLY A 299 2.00 -8.21 2.82
C GLY A 299 2.51 -7.40 4.01
N PRO A 300 2.54 -7.96 5.24
CA PRO A 300 3.08 -7.24 6.39
C PRO A 300 4.56 -6.90 6.26
N ILE A 301 5.35 -7.78 5.64
CA ILE A 301 6.80 -7.59 5.46
C ILE A 301 7.05 -6.47 4.45
N LEU A 302 6.41 -6.52 3.29
CA LEU A 302 6.53 -5.51 2.25
C LEU A 302 5.97 -4.15 2.70
N LYS A 303 4.86 -4.15 3.44
CA LYS A 303 4.32 -2.91 4.03
C LYS A 303 5.33 -2.28 4.98
N ASN A 304 6.05 -3.05 5.80
CA ASN A 304 7.12 -2.51 6.65
C ASN A 304 8.26 -1.89 5.83
N ARG A 305 8.63 -2.48 4.68
CA ARG A 305 9.58 -1.87 3.75
C ARG A 305 9.07 -0.53 3.23
N PHE A 306 7.79 -0.45 2.84
CA PHE A 306 7.20 0.79 2.31
C PHE A 306 7.00 1.86 3.39
N ASP A 307 6.64 1.46 4.61
CA ASP A 307 6.61 2.33 5.79
C ASP A 307 8.01 2.91 6.06
N SER A 308 9.05 2.07 5.97
CA SER A 308 10.44 2.52 6.10
C SER A 308 10.84 3.49 4.98
N ALA A 309 10.48 3.21 3.72
CA ALA A 309 10.75 4.10 2.61
C ALA A 309 10.14 5.47 2.84
N LYS A 310 8.86 5.51 3.24
CA LYS A 310 8.17 6.76 3.54
C LYS A 310 8.82 7.50 4.71
N ALA A 311 9.16 6.78 5.78
CA ALA A 311 9.79 7.36 6.97
C ALA A 311 11.18 7.94 6.68
N LYS A 312 11.94 7.34 5.75
CA LYS A 312 13.22 7.87 5.28
C LYS A 312 13.08 9.09 4.36
N GLY A 313 11.88 9.32 3.81
CA GLY A 313 11.58 10.44 2.92
C GLY A 313 11.57 10.10 1.44
N CYS A 314 11.49 8.83 1.04
CA CYS A 314 11.40 8.48 -0.38
C CYS A 314 10.15 9.12 -1.03
N ASP A 315 10.30 9.64 -2.24
CA ASP A 315 9.21 10.19 -3.05
C ASP A 315 8.46 9.09 -3.82
N ALA A 316 9.18 8.02 -4.18
CA ALA A 316 8.64 6.88 -4.93
C ALA A 316 9.37 5.58 -4.60
N LEU A 317 8.79 4.46 -5.07
CA LEU A 317 9.38 3.13 -5.00
C LEU A 317 9.76 2.62 -6.40
N ASP A 318 10.92 1.96 -6.49
CA ASP A 318 11.29 1.06 -7.59
C ASP A 318 11.16 -0.41 -7.09
N PRO A 319 9.97 -1.02 -7.24
CA PRO A 319 9.75 -2.41 -6.84
C PRO A 319 10.31 -3.38 -7.87
N ASP A 320 11.41 -4.05 -7.54
CA ASP A 320 12.07 -4.98 -8.45
C ASP A 320 11.44 -6.39 -8.43
N ASN A 321 11.72 -7.16 -9.48
CA ASN A 321 11.27 -8.54 -9.66
C ASN A 321 9.73 -8.70 -9.72
N VAL A 322 9.05 -7.77 -10.38
CA VAL A 322 7.57 -7.74 -10.52
C VAL A 322 7.06 -8.53 -11.73
N ASP A 323 7.82 -9.53 -12.19
CA ASP A 323 7.59 -10.35 -13.38
C ASP A 323 7.89 -11.85 -13.13
N GLY A 324 7.87 -12.31 -11.87
CA GLY A 324 8.19 -13.68 -11.49
C GLY A 324 7.32 -14.78 -12.12
N PHE A 325 6.15 -14.43 -12.69
CA PHE A 325 5.34 -15.37 -13.49
C PHE A 325 6.04 -15.87 -14.77
N ASN A 326 7.04 -15.13 -15.27
CA ASN A 326 7.85 -15.50 -16.42
C ASN A 326 9.09 -16.32 -16.04
N ALA A 327 9.32 -16.57 -14.75
CA ALA A 327 10.49 -17.28 -14.25
C ALA A 327 10.14 -18.68 -13.70
N ASP A 328 11.16 -19.56 -13.63
CA ASP A 328 11.06 -20.79 -12.84
C ASP A 328 11.22 -20.47 -11.35
N SER A 329 10.18 -19.83 -10.78
CA SER A 329 10.16 -19.38 -9.38
C SER A 329 10.13 -20.53 -8.36
N GLY A 330 9.83 -21.75 -8.81
CA GLY A 330 9.48 -22.87 -7.92
C GLY A 330 8.02 -22.85 -7.45
N PHE A 331 7.24 -21.84 -7.87
CA PHE A 331 5.81 -21.75 -7.63
C PHE A 331 5.05 -21.68 -8.96
N PRO A 332 3.81 -22.19 -9.02
CA PRO A 332 2.98 -22.11 -10.21
C PRO A 332 2.34 -20.72 -10.34
N LEU A 333 3.17 -19.69 -10.46
CA LEU A 333 2.72 -18.30 -10.62
C LEU A 333 2.12 -18.10 -12.01
N THR A 334 0.95 -17.50 -12.06
CA THR A 334 0.29 -17.11 -13.31
C THR A 334 0.44 -15.62 -13.57
N SER A 335 0.24 -15.20 -14.82
CA SER A 335 0.12 -13.78 -15.17
C SER A 335 -0.97 -13.08 -14.34
N GLY A 336 -2.08 -13.75 -14.06
CA GLY A 336 -3.14 -13.23 -13.19
C GLY A 336 -2.68 -12.97 -11.75
N ASP A 337 -1.90 -13.90 -11.18
CA ASP A 337 -1.32 -13.73 -9.82
C ASP A 337 -0.40 -12.51 -9.77
N GLN A 338 0.44 -12.32 -10.80
CA GLN A 338 1.34 -11.17 -10.88
C GLN A 338 0.57 -9.85 -10.99
N ILE A 339 -0.50 -9.80 -11.79
CA ILE A 339 -1.34 -8.59 -11.89
C ILE A 339 -1.95 -8.23 -10.54
N VAL A 340 -2.47 -9.22 -9.81
CA VAL A 340 -3.04 -9.01 -8.46
C VAL A 340 -1.98 -8.47 -7.51
N PHE A 341 -0.80 -9.07 -7.49
CA PHE A 341 0.31 -8.64 -6.64
C PHE A 341 0.80 -7.23 -7.00
N ASN A 342 0.99 -6.94 -8.29
CA ASN A 342 1.49 -5.66 -8.77
C ASN A 342 0.50 -4.51 -8.52
N LYS A 343 -0.82 -4.78 -8.63
CA LYS A 343 -1.85 -3.83 -8.19
C LYS A 343 -1.79 -3.57 -6.69
N TRP A 344 -1.61 -4.63 -5.90
CA TRP A 344 -1.53 -4.52 -4.44
C TRP A 344 -0.33 -3.67 -4.00
N ILE A 345 0.88 -3.87 -4.54
CA ILE A 345 2.06 -3.06 -4.19
C ILE A 345 1.88 -1.59 -4.61
N ALA A 346 1.29 -1.33 -5.77
CA ALA A 346 1.03 0.03 -6.23
C ALA A 346 0.05 0.76 -5.30
N GLU A 347 -1.01 0.07 -4.89
CA GLU A 347 -1.95 0.57 -3.90
C GLU A 347 -1.28 0.85 -2.55
N GLN A 348 -0.39 -0.03 -2.08
CA GLN A 348 0.34 0.22 -0.82
C GLN A 348 1.26 1.44 -0.91
N ALA A 349 1.98 1.62 -2.03
CA ALA A 349 2.84 2.78 -2.25
C ALA A 349 2.01 4.08 -2.27
N HIS A 350 0.91 4.08 -3.03
CA HIS A 350 0.00 5.21 -3.14
C HIS A 350 -0.70 5.52 -1.81
N GLY A 351 -0.96 4.52 -0.97
CA GLY A 351 -1.45 4.67 0.40
C GLY A 351 -0.46 5.34 1.35
N GLN A 352 0.81 5.43 0.99
CA GLN A 352 1.84 6.18 1.71
C GLN A 352 2.10 7.56 1.07
N GLY A 353 1.34 7.91 0.04
CA GLY A 353 1.56 9.11 -0.77
C GLY A 353 2.86 9.08 -1.57
N MET A 354 3.42 7.89 -1.82
CA MET A 354 4.59 7.69 -2.69
C MET A 354 4.12 7.31 -4.10
N SER A 355 4.91 7.67 -5.12
CA SER A 355 4.75 7.13 -6.47
C SER A 355 5.39 5.75 -6.61
N ILE A 356 5.12 5.05 -7.70
CA ILE A 356 5.67 3.71 -7.96
C ILE A 356 5.94 3.48 -9.45
N GLY A 357 7.10 2.90 -9.75
CA GLY A 357 7.52 2.51 -11.09
C GLY A 357 7.18 1.05 -11.42
N LEU A 358 6.79 0.76 -12.67
CA LEU A 358 6.73 -0.61 -13.18
C LEU A 358 8.10 -1.00 -13.71
N LYS A 359 8.76 -1.99 -13.11
CA LYS A 359 10.05 -2.50 -13.55
C LYS A 359 9.88 -3.60 -14.60
N ASN A 360 10.52 -3.44 -15.76
CA ASN A 360 10.50 -4.41 -16.87
C ASN A 360 9.06 -4.79 -17.30
N ASN A 361 8.55 -5.96 -16.90
CA ASN A 361 7.17 -6.48 -17.02
C ASN A 361 6.30 -5.88 -18.16
N SER A 362 6.82 -5.91 -19.39
CA SER A 362 6.19 -5.26 -20.54
C SER A 362 4.91 -5.96 -20.99
N GLU A 363 4.80 -7.26 -20.76
CA GLU A 363 3.65 -8.10 -21.12
C GLU A 363 2.35 -7.69 -20.40
N GLN A 364 2.47 -7.09 -19.22
CA GLN A 364 1.32 -6.72 -18.39
C GLN A 364 0.99 -5.24 -18.39
N VAL A 365 1.67 -4.43 -19.23
CA VAL A 365 1.45 -2.97 -19.34
C VAL A 365 -0.03 -2.63 -19.54
N GLY A 366 -0.76 -3.37 -20.38
CA GLY A 366 -2.18 -3.10 -20.63
C GLY A 366 -3.05 -3.15 -19.36
N ALA A 367 -2.73 -4.05 -18.42
CA ALA A 367 -3.47 -4.22 -17.17
C ALA A 367 -2.96 -3.33 -16.02
N LEU A 368 -1.67 -2.96 -16.06
CA LEU A 368 -0.97 -2.27 -14.98
C LEU A 368 -0.75 -0.78 -15.24
N LEU A 369 -0.87 -0.30 -16.48
CA LEU A 369 -0.67 1.11 -16.84
C LEU A 369 -1.46 2.09 -15.96
N PRO A 370 -2.74 1.84 -15.57
CA PRO A 370 -3.47 2.77 -14.70
C PRO A 370 -2.90 2.89 -13.28
N GLU A 371 -2.17 1.88 -12.83
CA GLU A 371 -1.79 1.66 -11.42
C GLU A 371 -0.39 2.19 -11.11
N PHE A 372 0.50 2.25 -12.11
CA PHE A 372 1.88 2.70 -11.96
C PHE A 372 2.08 4.12 -12.49
N ASP A 373 2.98 4.90 -11.90
CA ASP A 373 3.13 6.32 -12.21
C ASP A 373 4.21 6.59 -13.28
N TRP A 374 5.12 5.63 -13.48
CA TRP A 374 6.23 5.64 -14.46
C TRP A 374 6.75 4.19 -14.65
N THR A 375 7.77 3.98 -15.49
CA THR A 375 8.39 2.65 -15.69
C THR A 375 9.91 2.75 -15.88
N LEU A 376 10.63 1.73 -15.39
CA LEU A 376 12.08 1.56 -15.56
C LEU A 376 12.36 0.23 -16.25
N LEU A 377 13.18 0.28 -17.29
CA LEU A 377 13.42 -0.83 -18.20
C LEU A 377 14.90 -1.17 -18.25
N GLU A 378 15.23 -2.45 -18.11
CA GLU A 378 16.59 -2.95 -18.24
C GLU A 378 16.76 -3.72 -19.56
N SER A 379 17.72 -3.27 -20.37
CA SER A 379 18.13 -3.96 -21.61
C SER A 379 17.05 -4.07 -22.70
N CYS A 380 16.03 -3.20 -22.70
CA CYS A 380 14.95 -3.29 -23.67
C CYS A 380 15.43 -3.12 -25.13
N HIS A 381 16.52 -2.38 -25.34
CA HIS A 381 17.09 -2.17 -26.66
C HIS A 381 17.79 -3.43 -27.15
N VAL A 382 18.70 -3.97 -26.35
CA VAL A 382 19.45 -5.19 -26.69
C VAL A 382 18.51 -6.38 -26.88
N GLN A 383 17.42 -6.44 -26.12
CA GLN A 383 16.42 -7.51 -26.19
C GLN A 383 15.24 -7.21 -27.12
N GLY A 384 15.18 -6.03 -27.74
CA GLY A 384 14.21 -5.71 -28.80
C GLY A 384 12.76 -5.52 -28.36
N TRP A 385 12.48 -5.16 -27.11
CA TRP A 385 11.11 -5.05 -26.57
C TRP A 385 10.69 -3.64 -26.13
N CYS A 386 11.54 -2.60 -26.31
CA CYS A 386 11.22 -1.23 -25.88
C CYS A 386 9.86 -0.68 -26.36
N GLU A 387 9.35 -1.11 -27.53
CA GLU A 387 8.08 -0.60 -28.06
C GLU A 387 6.88 -0.92 -27.16
N GLN A 388 6.96 -2.04 -26.43
CA GLN A 388 5.85 -2.59 -25.66
C GLN A 388 5.41 -1.67 -24.50
N VAL A 389 6.29 -0.76 -24.05
CA VAL A 389 6.03 0.15 -22.93
C VAL A 389 5.72 1.59 -23.36
N THR A 390 5.69 1.87 -24.67
CA THR A 390 5.26 3.17 -25.21
C THR A 390 3.87 3.65 -24.75
N PRO A 391 2.92 2.79 -24.33
CA PRO A 391 1.68 3.24 -23.68
C PRO A 391 1.91 4.15 -22.46
N PHE A 392 3.02 4.02 -21.73
CA PHE A 392 3.37 4.94 -20.64
C PHE A 392 3.59 6.36 -21.16
N ILE A 393 4.33 6.53 -22.25
CA ILE A 393 4.53 7.84 -22.89
C ILE A 393 3.21 8.41 -23.40
N SER A 394 2.37 7.59 -24.06
CA SER A 394 1.05 8.04 -24.53
C SER A 394 0.13 8.48 -23.37
N ALA A 395 0.31 7.91 -22.18
CA ALA A 395 -0.38 8.30 -20.95
C ALA A 395 0.30 9.48 -20.22
N GLY A 396 1.35 10.08 -20.77
CA GLY A 396 2.09 11.20 -20.17
C GLY A 396 3.00 10.80 -19.01
N LYS A 397 3.38 9.53 -18.90
CA LYS A 397 4.20 8.96 -17.81
C LYS A 397 5.64 8.76 -18.25
N ALA A 398 6.60 9.02 -17.36
CA ALA A 398 8.02 8.88 -17.65
C ALA A 398 8.40 7.41 -17.91
N VAL A 399 9.35 7.22 -18.84
CA VAL A 399 9.99 5.93 -19.13
C VAL A 399 11.49 6.11 -18.99
N PHE A 400 12.09 5.36 -18.08
CA PHE A 400 13.53 5.29 -17.89
C PHE A 400 14.07 4.02 -18.53
N GLN A 401 15.08 4.15 -19.38
CA GLN A 401 15.69 3.03 -20.08
C GLN A 401 17.16 2.93 -19.68
N ILE A 402 17.52 1.85 -19.00
CA ILE A 402 18.90 1.52 -18.66
C ILE A 402 19.41 0.40 -19.57
N GLU A 403 20.60 0.62 -20.12
CA GLU A 403 21.38 -0.37 -20.86
C GLU A 403 22.75 -0.55 -20.19
N TYR A 404 23.45 -1.65 -20.49
CA TYR A 404 24.69 -1.98 -19.80
C TYR A 404 25.92 -2.02 -20.70
N THR A 405 27.05 -1.56 -20.17
CA THR A 405 28.34 -1.53 -20.88
C THR A 405 28.91 -2.92 -21.19
N ASP A 406 28.44 -3.96 -20.50
CA ASP A 406 28.84 -5.36 -20.74
C ASP A 406 27.98 -6.07 -21.79
N SER A 407 27.09 -5.33 -22.45
CA SER A 407 26.24 -5.78 -23.55
C SER A 407 26.68 -5.16 -24.88
N SER A 408 25.91 -5.40 -25.96
CA SER A 408 26.14 -4.74 -27.25
C SER A 408 25.61 -3.30 -27.32
N ALA A 409 25.05 -2.75 -26.24
CA ALA A 409 24.48 -1.41 -26.22
C ALA A 409 25.56 -0.31 -26.29
N THR A 410 25.29 0.73 -27.09
CA THR A 410 26.09 1.97 -27.14
C THR A 410 25.16 3.17 -27.12
N LEU A 411 25.66 4.33 -26.69
CA LEU A 411 24.87 5.57 -26.74
C LEU A 411 24.40 5.90 -28.17
N GLU A 412 25.24 5.68 -29.17
CA GLU A 412 24.87 5.89 -30.58
C GLU A 412 23.70 5.00 -31.02
N GLY A 413 23.66 3.73 -30.56
CA GLY A 413 22.59 2.80 -30.87
C GLY A 413 21.27 3.11 -30.14
N ILE A 414 21.34 3.58 -28.89
CA ILE A 414 20.15 3.72 -28.04
C ILE A 414 19.52 5.11 -28.15
N CYS A 415 20.32 6.17 -28.29
CA CYS A 415 19.83 7.54 -28.13
C CYS A 415 18.86 8.04 -29.22
N PRO A 416 19.10 7.81 -30.53
CA PRO A 416 18.13 8.21 -31.56
C PRO A 416 16.77 7.53 -31.37
N ALA A 417 16.80 6.25 -31.01
CA ALA A 417 15.64 5.43 -30.72
C ALA A 417 14.87 5.91 -29.47
N ALA A 418 15.58 6.17 -28.37
CA ALA A 418 14.99 6.67 -27.13
C ALA A 418 14.36 8.05 -27.32
N LYS A 419 15.07 8.98 -27.98
CA LYS A 419 14.58 10.34 -28.28
C LYS A 419 13.30 10.32 -29.10
N LYS A 420 13.22 9.45 -30.12
CA LYS A 420 12.00 9.30 -30.93
C LYS A 420 10.80 8.82 -30.12
N ARG A 421 11.02 8.00 -29.09
CA ARG A 421 9.98 7.46 -28.20
C ARG A 421 9.67 8.36 -27.01
N GLY A 422 10.53 9.33 -26.69
CA GLY A 422 10.42 10.14 -25.47
C GLY A 422 10.93 9.43 -24.22
N PHE A 423 11.83 8.46 -24.37
CA PHE A 423 12.43 7.73 -23.23
C PHE A 423 13.66 8.47 -22.71
N SER A 424 13.84 8.47 -21.39
CA SER A 424 15.08 8.88 -20.74
C SER A 424 16.05 7.70 -20.70
N ALA A 425 16.90 7.58 -21.72
CA ALA A 425 17.84 6.47 -21.86
C ALA A 425 19.26 6.81 -21.36
N PHE A 426 19.90 5.83 -20.73
CA PHE A 426 21.25 5.94 -20.19
C PHE A 426 21.97 4.58 -20.11
N LEU A 427 23.31 4.63 -20.13
CA LEU A 427 24.21 3.50 -20.04
C LEU A 427 24.82 3.43 -18.64
N LYS A 428 24.89 2.23 -18.07
CA LYS A 428 25.45 1.95 -16.74
C LYS A 428 26.42 0.77 -16.78
N HIS A 429 27.30 0.70 -15.79
CA HIS A 429 27.95 -0.57 -15.45
C HIS A 429 26.91 -1.50 -14.79
N ARG A 430 27.04 -2.82 -14.99
CA ARG A 430 26.10 -3.81 -14.42
C ARG A 430 26.12 -3.88 -12.90
N ASN A 431 27.23 -3.51 -12.27
CA ASN A 431 27.31 -3.39 -10.80
C ASN A 431 26.50 -2.21 -10.24
N LEU A 432 25.99 -1.31 -11.10
CA LEU A 432 25.18 -0.15 -10.71
C LEU A 432 25.92 0.79 -9.75
N ASP A 433 27.22 1.02 -10.01
CA ASP A 433 28.02 2.05 -9.34
C ASP A 433 27.62 3.48 -9.79
N ALA A 434 28.37 4.51 -9.38
CA ALA A 434 28.06 5.90 -9.72
C ALA A 434 28.12 6.21 -11.24
N TRP A 435 28.87 5.43 -12.03
CA TRP A 435 29.17 5.75 -13.43
C TRP A 435 27.90 5.75 -14.28
N VAL A 436 27.75 6.78 -15.13
CA VAL A 436 26.59 6.91 -16.02
C VAL A 436 26.98 7.70 -17.27
N GLN A 437 26.42 7.31 -18.41
CA GLN A 437 26.38 8.12 -19.62
C GLN A 437 24.94 8.24 -20.11
N ARG A 438 24.47 9.47 -20.34
CA ARG A 438 23.08 9.73 -20.75
C ARG A 438 23.00 10.12 -22.21
N CYS A 439 21.84 9.89 -22.81
CA CYS A 439 21.52 10.51 -24.09
C CYS A 439 21.41 12.04 -23.91
N MET A 440 22.09 12.78 -24.79
CA MET A 440 22.07 14.25 -24.84
C MET A 440 20.80 14.80 -25.50
#